data_AF-A0A7J3BB81-F1
#
_entry.id   AF-A0A7J3BB81-F1
#
_cell.length_a   1.000
_cell.length_b   1.000
_cell.length_c   1.000
_cell.angle_alpha   90.00
_cell.angle_beta   90.00
_cell.angle_gamma   90.00
#
_symmetry.space_group_name_H-M   'P 1'
#
loop_
_entity.id
_entity.type
_entity.pdbx_description
1 polymer ?
#
loop_
_entity_poly.entity_id
_entity_poly.type
_entity_poly.pdbx_seq_one_letter_code
_entity_poly.pdbx_strand_id
1 'polypeptide(L)'
;MTEKKINEICKFKQFIGPKLAVVVKNLNAELRKYRFEAREKQGASYDELMGILKDRNASYPIIGLSYEYLETEVLQVRLQVQNRDSYEQMPDHAAIVLASDDSDTVLYDPYASHSKRRKQDPLLSEGIVRRPTPRVLAYWEKALFSDWMLWIRRLTGKEPDLTTYMNGELGREF
;
A
#
# COMPACT_ATOMS: atom_id res chain seq x y z
N MET A 1 4.35 -17.36 6.62
CA MET A 1 5.11 -17.12 5.37
C MET A 1 6.39 -16.38 5.73
N THR A 2 7.55 -16.76 5.20
CA THR A 2 8.84 -16.12 5.58
C THR A 2 9.13 -14.90 4.70
N GLU A 3 9.91 -13.94 5.23
CA GLU A 3 10.37 -12.75 4.49
C GLU A 3 11.08 -13.12 3.18
N LYS A 4 11.93 -14.15 3.21
CA LYS A 4 12.59 -14.70 2.02
C LYS A 4 11.59 -15.07 0.92
N LYS A 5 10.51 -15.76 1.28
CA LYS A 5 9.47 -16.17 0.33
C LYS A 5 8.68 -14.98 -0.21
N ILE A 6 8.45 -13.95 0.61
CA ILE A 6 7.83 -12.69 0.17
C ILE A 6 8.75 -11.96 -0.82
N ASN A 7 10.04 -11.86 -0.51
CA ASN A 7 11.02 -11.22 -1.38
C ASN A 7 11.17 -11.95 -2.73
N GLU A 8 11.10 -13.28 -2.73
CA GLU A 8 11.06 -14.09 -3.95
C GLU A 8 9.80 -13.82 -4.79
N ILE A 9 8.62 -13.82 -4.16
CA ILE A 9 7.33 -13.50 -4.82
C ILE A 9 7.35 -12.08 -5.38
N CYS A 10 7.85 -11.11 -4.63
CA CYS A 10 7.90 -9.72 -5.08
C CYS A 10 9.07 -9.44 -6.04
N LYS A 11 9.97 -10.41 -6.25
CA LYS A 11 11.29 -10.24 -6.90
C LYS A 11 12.02 -9.00 -6.38
N PHE A 12 11.95 -8.79 -5.07
CA PHE A 12 12.59 -7.66 -4.42
C PHE A 12 14.11 -7.72 -4.65
N LYS A 13 14.67 -6.62 -5.13
CA LYS A 13 16.12 -6.41 -5.19
C LYS A 13 16.47 -5.27 -4.26
N GLN A 14 17.47 -5.49 -3.42
CA GLN A 14 17.97 -4.46 -2.51
C GLN A 14 18.30 -3.18 -3.31
N PHE A 15 17.89 -2.01 -2.80
CA PHE A 15 18.05 -0.68 -3.41
C PHE A 15 17.27 -0.39 -4.71
N ILE A 16 16.70 -1.40 -5.37
CA ILE A 16 15.85 -1.22 -6.56
C ILE A 16 14.36 -1.33 -6.18
N GLY A 17 14.06 -2.08 -5.12
CA GLY A 17 12.69 -2.43 -4.76
C GLY A 17 12.06 -3.42 -5.76
N PRO A 18 10.77 -3.73 -5.58
CA PRO A 18 10.04 -4.58 -6.51
C PRO A 18 9.32 -3.73 -7.57
N LYS A 19 9.26 -4.19 -8.82
CA LYS A 19 8.41 -3.56 -9.85
C LYS A 19 6.95 -3.96 -9.62
N LEU A 20 6.04 -2.99 -9.53
CA LEU A 20 4.62 -3.25 -9.21
C LEU A 20 3.99 -4.31 -10.13
N ALA A 21 4.19 -4.20 -11.44
CA ALA A 21 3.68 -5.19 -12.41
C ALA A 21 4.19 -6.62 -12.16
N VAL A 22 5.43 -6.76 -11.66
CA VAL A 22 6.00 -8.07 -11.29
C VAL A 22 5.36 -8.58 -10.00
N VAL A 23 5.16 -7.70 -9.02
CA VAL A 23 4.46 -8.03 -7.77
C VAL A 23 3.04 -8.51 -8.08
N VAL A 24 2.27 -7.74 -8.85
CA VAL A 24 0.90 -8.09 -9.24
C VAL A 24 0.85 -9.42 -9.97
N LYS A 25 1.74 -9.63 -10.95
CA LYS A 25 1.81 -10.90 -11.69
C LYS A 25 2.03 -12.09 -10.76
N ASN A 26 2.99 -11.98 -9.84
CA ASN A 26 3.35 -13.09 -8.96
C ASN A 26 2.32 -13.29 -7.84
N LEU A 27 1.75 -12.21 -7.29
CA LEU A 27 0.62 -12.27 -6.37
C LEU A 27 -0.57 -12.96 -7.03
N ASN A 28 -0.91 -12.64 -8.27
CA ASN A 28 -2.00 -13.28 -8.99
C ASN A 28 -1.79 -14.78 -9.25
N ALA A 29 -0.56 -15.25 -9.37
CA ALA A 29 -0.28 -16.68 -9.45
C ALA A 29 -0.66 -17.43 -8.16
N GLU A 30 -0.58 -16.77 -7.00
CA GLU A 30 -0.98 -17.34 -5.71
C GLU A 30 -2.47 -17.07 -5.39
N LEU A 31 -2.95 -15.86 -5.63
CA LEU A 31 -4.29 -15.40 -5.22
C LEU A 31 -5.44 -16.06 -6.01
N ARG A 32 -5.21 -16.43 -7.28
CA ARG A 32 -6.25 -17.05 -8.13
C ARG A 32 -6.82 -18.34 -7.53
N LYS A 33 -6.00 -19.09 -6.79
CA LYS A 33 -6.40 -20.31 -6.06
C LYS A 33 -7.49 -20.03 -5.02
N TYR A 34 -7.58 -18.78 -4.56
CA TYR A 34 -8.48 -18.32 -3.51
C TYR A 34 -9.59 -17.40 -4.06
N ARG A 35 -9.77 -17.33 -5.38
CA ARG A 35 -10.73 -16.40 -6.04
C ARG A 35 -10.45 -14.92 -5.72
N PHE A 36 -9.18 -14.55 -5.59
CA PHE A 36 -8.75 -13.17 -5.47
C PHE A 36 -7.82 -12.80 -6.63
N GLU A 37 -7.73 -11.51 -6.90
CA GLU A 37 -6.84 -10.95 -7.90
C GLU A 37 -6.27 -9.61 -7.41
N ALA A 38 -4.94 -9.49 -7.40
CA ALA A 38 -4.25 -8.23 -7.29
C ALA A 38 -4.45 -7.40 -8.56
N ARG A 39 -4.81 -6.14 -8.35
CA ARG A 39 -4.97 -5.10 -9.36
C ARG A 39 -3.97 -3.99 -9.07
N GLU A 40 -3.51 -3.33 -10.11
CA GLU A 40 -2.71 -2.12 -10.02
C GLU A 40 -3.27 -1.07 -10.97
N LYS A 41 -2.99 0.19 -10.65
CA LYS A 41 -3.17 1.32 -11.55
C LYS A 41 -2.03 2.32 -11.34
N GLN A 42 -1.50 2.84 -12.43
CA GLN A 42 -0.63 4.02 -12.45
C GLN A 42 -1.45 5.20 -12.96
N GLY A 43 -1.16 6.42 -12.49
CA GLY A 43 -1.99 7.58 -12.84
C GLY A 43 -3.42 7.44 -12.31
N ALA A 44 -3.59 6.87 -11.11
CA ALA A 44 -4.93 6.73 -10.52
C ALA A 44 -5.42 8.08 -10.00
N SER A 45 -6.68 8.40 -10.25
CA SER A 45 -7.29 9.61 -9.71
C SER A 45 -7.74 9.42 -8.25
N TYR A 46 -7.92 10.54 -7.53
CA TYR A 46 -8.51 10.51 -6.19
C TYR A 46 -9.91 9.88 -6.17
N ASP A 47 -10.73 10.12 -7.19
CA ASP A 47 -12.06 9.50 -7.32
C ASP A 47 -11.97 7.97 -7.43
N GLU A 48 -10.95 7.44 -8.08
CA GLU A 48 -10.73 5.99 -8.18
C GLU A 48 -10.28 5.39 -6.85
N LEU A 49 -9.40 6.07 -6.12
CA LEU A 49 -9.04 5.70 -4.74
C LEU A 49 -10.29 5.62 -3.87
N MET A 50 -11.14 6.65 -3.93
CA MET A 50 -12.40 6.71 -3.19
C MET A 50 -13.40 5.64 -3.63
N GLY A 51 -13.43 5.28 -4.92
CA GLY A 51 -14.21 4.17 -5.43
C GLY A 51 -13.79 2.82 -4.84
N ILE A 52 -12.48 2.58 -4.74
CA ILE A 52 -11.93 1.33 -4.17
C ILE A 52 -12.18 1.25 -2.67
N LEU A 53 -12.00 2.35 -1.93
CA LEU A 53 -12.31 2.39 -0.48
C LEU A 53 -13.77 2.05 -0.16
N LYS A 54 -14.68 2.30 -1.10
CA LYS A 54 -16.12 2.00 -0.97
C LYS A 54 -16.50 0.61 -1.50
N ASP A 55 -15.62 -0.06 -2.25
CA ASP A 55 -15.89 -1.38 -2.81
C ASP A 55 -15.69 -2.48 -1.76
N ARG A 56 -16.80 -3.12 -1.34
CA ARG A 56 -16.78 -4.24 -0.38
C ARG A 56 -16.01 -5.47 -0.87
N ASN A 57 -15.77 -5.58 -2.17
CA ASN A 57 -15.00 -6.66 -2.77
C ASN A 57 -13.52 -6.31 -2.94
N ALA A 58 -13.12 -5.09 -2.61
CA ALA A 58 -11.73 -4.66 -2.64
C ALA A 58 -11.12 -4.67 -1.24
N SER A 59 -9.83 -4.97 -1.17
CA SER A 59 -9.02 -4.66 -0.01
C SER A 59 -8.81 -3.14 0.09
N TYR A 60 -8.33 -2.71 1.25
CA TYR A 60 -7.75 -1.37 1.34
C TYR A 60 -6.65 -1.18 0.29
N PRO A 61 -6.64 -0.03 -0.41
CA PRO A 61 -5.64 0.27 -1.41
C PRO A 61 -4.29 0.59 -0.76
N ILE A 62 -3.23 0.12 -1.41
CA ILE A 62 -1.84 0.44 -1.11
C ILE A 62 -1.40 1.49 -2.12
N ILE A 63 -0.87 2.61 -1.66
CA ILE A 63 -0.38 3.69 -2.52
C ILE A 63 1.12 3.90 -2.30
N GLY A 64 1.79 4.41 -3.34
CA GLY A 64 3.13 4.94 -3.22
C GLY A 64 3.14 6.38 -2.78
N LEU A 65 3.95 6.70 -1.78
CA LEU A 65 4.24 8.05 -1.36
C LEU A 65 5.69 8.35 -1.71
N SER A 66 5.94 9.51 -2.29
CA SER A 66 7.30 9.99 -2.51
C SER A 66 8.16 9.89 -1.25
N TYR A 67 9.47 9.70 -1.42
CA TYR A 67 10.40 9.62 -0.29
C TYR A 67 10.34 10.84 0.64
N GLU A 68 9.93 12.00 0.12
CA GLU A 68 9.67 13.23 0.89
C GLU A 68 8.70 13.00 2.06
N TYR A 69 7.73 12.09 1.93
CA TYR A 69 6.83 11.70 3.03
C TYR A 69 7.61 11.12 4.21
N LEU A 70 8.50 10.16 3.97
CA LEU A 70 9.30 9.55 5.04
C LEU A 70 10.21 10.58 5.71
N GLU A 71 10.86 11.44 4.92
CA GLU A 71 11.74 12.47 5.44
C GLU A 71 11.00 13.46 6.34
N THR A 72 9.87 13.97 5.85
CA THR A 72 9.15 15.09 6.49
C THR A 72 8.19 14.66 7.60
N GLU A 73 7.50 13.53 7.42
CA GLU A 73 6.43 13.10 8.32
C GLU A 73 6.87 12.02 9.32
N VAL A 74 7.85 11.19 8.93
CA VAL A 74 8.28 10.03 9.72
C VAL A 74 9.63 10.27 10.37
N LEU A 75 10.72 10.26 9.61
CA LEU A 75 12.08 10.31 10.12
C LEU A 75 12.45 11.67 10.70
N GLN A 76 11.90 12.75 10.15
CA GLN A 76 12.23 14.15 10.52
C GLN A 76 13.73 14.46 10.48
N VAL A 77 14.45 13.71 9.66
CA VAL A 77 15.84 13.98 9.35
C VAL A 77 15.78 14.62 8.00
N ARG A 78 16.13 15.92 7.90
CA ARG A 78 16.58 16.43 6.61
C ARG A 78 17.86 15.69 6.29
N LEU A 79 17.77 14.60 5.54
CA LEU A 79 18.98 13.99 5.03
C LEU A 79 19.63 15.09 4.20
N GLN A 80 20.92 15.37 4.47
CA GLN A 80 21.74 16.20 3.60
C GLN A 80 21.97 15.42 2.30
N VAL A 81 20.90 15.13 1.59
CA VAL A 81 20.93 14.62 0.24
C VAL A 81 21.44 15.80 -0.57
N GLN A 82 22.75 15.77 -0.83
CA GLN A 82 23.51 16.93 -1.32
C GLN A 82 23.03 17.43 -2.69
N ASN A 83 22.19 16.66 -3.40
CA ASN A 83 21.58 17.04 -4.68
C ASN A 83 20.11 16.63 -4.76
N ARG A 84 19.25 17.55 -5.19
CA ARG A 84 17.80 17.35 -5.39
C ARG A 84 17.50 16.16 -6.32
N ASP A 85 18.36 15.94 -7.31
CA ASP A 85 18.27 14.84 -8.29
C ASP A 85 18.32 13.44 -7.64
N SER A 86 18.90 13.31 -6.45
CA SER A 86 18.94 12.03 -5.74
C SER A 86 17.67 11.72 -4.94
N TYR A 87 16.78 12.69 -4.71
CA TYR A 87 15.43 12.41 -4.18
C TYR A 87 14.53 11.77 -5.22
N GLU A 88 14.63 12.22 -6.48
CA GLU A 88 13.83 11.69 -7.60
C GLU A 88 14.19 10.26 -7.99
N GLN A 89 15.23 9.68 -7.38
CA GLN A 89 15.65 8.30 -7.61
C GLN A 89 15.41 7.38 -6.41
N MET A 90 14.93 7.92 -5.28
CA MET A 90 14.64 7.11 -4.10
C MET A 90 13.35 6.30 -4.32
N PRO A 91 13.31 5.05 -3.81
CA PRO A 91 12.12 4.23 -3.92
C PRO A 91 10.96 4.84 -3.14
N ASP A 92 9.75 4.69 -3.69
CA ASP A 92 8.53 5.10 -3.03
C ASP A 92 8.32 4.36 -1.71
N HIS A 93 7.74 5.07 -0.76
CA HIS A 93 7.23 4.49 0.47
C HIS A 93 5.82 3.97 0.27
N ALA A 94 5.58 2.71 0.60
CA ALA A 94 4.24 2.12 0.47
C ALA A 94 3.45 2.28 1.79
N ALA A 95 2.23 2.81 1.69
CA ALA A 95 1.29 2.92 2.80
C ALA A 95 -0.09 2.38 2.39
N ILE A 96 -0.86 1.89 3.37
CA ILE A 96 -2.23 1.39 3.15
C ILE A 96 -3.21 2.51 3.51
N VAL A 97 -4.11 2.88 2.60
CA VAL A 97 -5.16 3.88 2.87
C VAL A 97 -6.34 3.18 3.53
N LEU A 98 -6.67 3.58 4.75
CA LEU A 98 -7.77 3.00 5.54
C LEU A 98 -9.07 3.80 5.34
N ALA A 99 -8.96 5.12 5.26
CA ALA A 99 -10.07 6.03 5.02
C ALA A 99 -9.54 7.34 4.43
N SER A 100 -10.37 8.03 3.66
CA SER A 100 -10.04 9.36 3.14
C SER A 100 -11.33 10.16 2.91
N ASP A 101 -11.27 11.46 3.13
CA ASP A 101 -12.24 12.45 2.68
C ASP A 101 -11.48 13.72 2.25
N ASP A 102 -12.20 14.78 1.88
CA ASP A 102 -11.60 16.03 1.40
C ASP A 102 -10.67 16.70 2.45
N SER A 103 -10.84 16.39 3.73
CA SER A 103 -10.09 16.98 4.83
C SER A 103 -8.90 16.11 5.25
N ASP A 104 -9.15 14.83 5.55
CA ASP A 104 -8.22 13.94 6.21
C ASP A 104 -8.13 12.58 5.52
N THR A 105 -6.91 12.05 5.47
CA THR A 105 -6.61 10.70 5.04
C THR A 105 -5.98 9.93 6.21
N VAL A 106 -6.51 8.74 6.47
CA VAL A 106 -6.01 7.81 7.48
C VAL A 106 -5.23 6.71 6.78
N LEU A 107 -3.96 6.57 7.16
CA LEU A 107 -3.03 5.60 6.61
C LEU A 107 -2.64 4.60 7.69
N TYR A 108 -2.46 3.34 7.30
CA TYR A 108 -1.55 2.45 8.00
C TYR A 108 -0.17 2.54 7.33
N ASP A 109 0.80 2.98 8.12
CA ASP A 109 2.19 3.16 7.74
C ASP A 109 3.08 2.32 8.68
N PRO A 110 3.75 1.27 8.17
CA PRO A 110 4.59 0.40 9.00
C PRO A 110 5.79 1.14 9.60
N TYR A 111 6.19 2.28 9.05
CA TYR A 111 7.29 3.10 9.56
C TYR A 111 6.83 4.20 10.52
N ALA A 112 5.53 4.42 10.70
CA ALA A 112 5.02 5.47 11.59
C ALA A 112 5.43 5.27 13.05
N SER A 113 5.71 4.03 13.47
CA SER A 113 6.26 3.71 14.79
C SER A 113 7.62 4.37 15.04
N HIS A 114 8.40 4.63 13.99
CA HIS A 114 9.69 5.32 14.03
C HIS A 114 9.56 6.85 14.04
N SER A 115 8.33 7.39 13.91
CA SER A 115 8.13 8.83 13.88
C SER A 115 8.41 9.47 15.24
N LYS A 116 9.32 10.45 15.28
CA LYS A 116 9.58 11.25 16.49
C LYS A 116 8.36 12.11 16.90
N ARG A 117 7.37 12.27 16.01
CA ARG A 117 6.10 12.98 16.22
C ARG A 117 4.94 12.08 16.66
N ARG A 118 5.22 10.87 17.19
CA ARG A 118 4.23 9.92 17.73
C ARG A 118 3.30 10.44 18.85
N LYS A 119 3.25 11.75 19.08
CA LYS A 119 2.27 12.47 19.91
C LYS A 119 0.98 12.85 19.15
N GLN A 120 0.73 12.27 17.97
CA GLN A 120 -0.41 12.65 17.14
C GLN A 120 -1.51 11.60 17.24
N ASP A 121 -2.49 11.96 18.06
CA ASP A 121 -3.76 11.26 18.33
C ASP A 121 -3.66 9.96 19.15
N PRO A 122 -3.83 10.03 20.49
CA PRO A 122 -3.82 8.84 21.35
C PRO A 122 -4.98 7.86 21.06
N LEU A 123 -5.95 8.24 20.21
CA LEU A 123 -7.05 7.37 19.80
C LEU A 123 -6.64 6.42 18.67
N LEU A 124 -5.51 6.65 17.99
CA LEU A 124 -5.06 5.83 16.88
C LEU A 124 -4.10 4.73 17.34
N SER A 125 -4.29 3.53 16.78
CA SER A 125 -3.41 2.39 17.05
C SER A 125 -2.02 2.57 16.45
N GLU A 126 -1.05 1.79 16.93
CA GLU A 126 0.30 1.77 16.38
C GLU A 126 0.31 1.55 14.85
N GLY A 127 1.08 2.38 14.15
CA GLY A 127 1.18 2.34 12.69
C GLY A 127 0.06 3.12 11.98
N ILE A 128 -1.01 3.52 12.68
CA ILE A 128 -2.07 4.32 12.09
C ILE A 128 -1.75 5.81 12.25
N VAL A 129 -1.81 6.55 11.15
CA VAL A 129 -1.59 8.00 11.13
C VAL A 129 -2.71 8.69 10.37
N ARG A 130 -3.11 9.87 10.86
CA ARG A 130 -4.01 10.79 10.16
C ARG A 130 -3.21 11.96 9.61
N ARG A 131 -3.46 12.33 8.35
CA ARG A 131 -2.80 13.44 7.66
C ARG A 131 -3.82 14.21 6.81
N PRO A 132 -3.65 15.53 6.63
CA PRO A 132 -4.49 16.28 5.71
C PRO A 132 -4.45 15.68 4.30
N THR A 133 -5.62 15.43 3.71
CA THR A 133 -5.73 14.81 2.38
C THR A 133 -4.92 15.54 1.31
N PRO A 134 -4.97 16.88 1.19
CA PRO A 134 -4.18 17.60 0.18
C PRO A 134 -2.67 17.32 0.29
N ARG A 135 -2.17 17.07 1.51
CA ARG A 135 -0.76 16.79 1.75
C ARG A 135 -0.41 15.36 1.34
N VAL A 136 -1.28 14.38 1.59
CA VAL A 136 -1.10 12.99 1.14
C VAL A 136 -1.13 12.92 -0.38
N LEU A 137 -2.09 13.59 -1.03
CA LEU A 137 -2.18 13.63 -2.49
C LEU A 137 -0.91 14.24 -3.12
N ALA A 138 -0.39 15.33 -2.56
CA ALA A 138 0.86 15.91 -3.04
C ALA A 138 2.06 14.95 -2.95
N TYR A 139 2.10 14.05 -1.95
CA TYR A 139 3.15 13.02 -1.87
C TYR A 139 2.91 11.86 -2.85
N TRP A 140 1.65 11.52 -3.11
CA TRP A 140 1.25 10.47 -4.04
C TRP A 140 1.55 10.86 -5.49
N GLU A 141 1.23 12.09 -5.87
CA GLU A 141 1.52 12.66 -7.20
C GLU A 141 3.02 12.70 -7.50
N LYS A 142 3.84 12.97 -6.47
CA LYS A 142 5.30 13.03 -6.56
C LYS A 142 6.00 11.67 -6.44
N ALA A 143 5.27 10.57 -6.29
CA ALA A 143 5.87 9.25 -6.25
C ALA A 143 6.68 8.99 -7.54
N LEU A 144 7.76 8.22 -7.45
CA LEU A 144 8.62 7.81 -8.57
C LEU A 144 7.80 7.19 -9.70
N PHE A 145 6.77 6.42 -9.33
CA PHE A 145 5.72 6.00 -10.24
C PHE A 145 4.43 6.77 -9.93
N SER A 146 4.37 8.04 -10.35
CA SER A 146 3.27 8.97 -10.04
C SER A 146 1.88 8.30 -9.98
N ASP A 147 1.21 8.53 -8.85
CA ASP A 147 -0.15 8.05 -8.56
C ASP A 147 -0.35 6.53 -8.71
N TRP A 148 0.66 5.74 -8.36
CA TRP A 148 0.51 4.29 -8.35
C TRP A 148 -0.29 3.79 -7.15
N MET A 149 -1.14 2.80 -7.40
CA MET A 149 -1.98 2.14 -6.42
C MET A 149 -2.08 0.64 -6.72
N LEU A 150 -2.12 -0.17 -5.68
CA LEU A 150 -2.35 -1.61 -5.72
C LEU A 150 -3.45 -2.00 -4.74
N TRP A 151 -4.34 -2.90 -5.14
CA TRP A 151 -5.35 -3.47 -4.25
C TRP A 151 -5.65 -4.90 -4.65
N ILE A 152 -6.27 -5.66 -3.75
CA ILE A 152 -6.72 -7.02 -4.03
C ILE A 152 -8.24 -6.99 -4.17
N ARG A 153 -8.77 -7.64 -5.19
CA ARG A 153 -10.20 -7.74 -5.44
C ARG A 153 -10.65 -9.20 -5.38
N ARG A 154 -11.81 -9.45 -4.77
CA ARG A 154 -12.51 -10.72 -4.84
C ARG A 154 -13.11 -10.90 -6.24
N LEU A 155 -12.80 -12.02 -6.90
CA LEU A 155 -13.47 -12.44 -8.13
C LEU A 155 -14.84 -13.00 -7.74
N THR A 156 -15.91 -12.51 -8.37
CA THR A 156 -17.31 -12.81 -8.02
C THR A 156 -17.56 -14.29 -7.70
N GLY A 157 -18.20 -14.55 -6.55
CA GLY A 157 -18.59 -15.86 -6.04
C GLY A 157 -19.13 -15.71 -4.60
N LYS A 158 -19.95 -16.66 -4.12
CA LYS A 158 -20.46 -16.69 -2.73
C LYS A 158 -19.33 -16.41 -1.73
N GLU A 159 -19.62 -15.62 -0.69
CA GLU A 159 -18.71 -15.44 0.44
C GLU A 159 -18.29 -16.83 0.96
N PRO A 160 -17.00 -17.19 0.90
CA PRO A 160 -16.49 -18.27 1.71
C PRO A 160 -16.65 -17.80 3.15
N ASP A 161 -17.44 -18.53 3.92
CA ASP A 161 -17.51 -18.32 5.35
C ASP A 161 -16.13 -18.53 6.00
N LEU A 162 -15.94 -18.03 7.22
CA LEU A 162 -14.68 -18.21 7.97
C LEU A 162 -14.29 -19.69 8.10
N THR A 163 -15.28 -20.59 8.13
CA THR A 163 -15.09 -22.04 8.15
C THR A 163 -14.42 -22.58 6.89
N THR A 164 -14.66 -21.98 5.71
CA THR A 164 -14.00 -22.34 4.46
C THR A 164 -12.48 -22.10 4.54
N TYR A 165 -12.05 -21.06 5.25
CA TYR A 165 -10.62 -20.76 5.46
C TYR A 165 -10.00 -21.61 6.57
N MET A 166 -10.78 -21.94 7.61
CA MET A 166 -10.31 -22.73 8.75
C MET A 166 -10.15 -24.22 8.45
N ASN A 167 -10.95 -24.77 7.52
CA ASN A 167 -10.99 -26.21 7.27
C ASN A 167 -10.08 -26.68 6.11
N GLY A 168 -9.38 -25.78 5.42
CA GLY A 168 -8.45 -26.15 4.35
C GLY A 168 -9.12 -26.78 3.11
N GLU A 169 -10.44 -26.62 2.92
CA GLU A 169 -11.23 -27.28 1.87
C GLU A 169 -11.16 -26.59 0.49
N LEU A 170 -10.04 -25.96 0.14
CA LEU A 170 -9.77 -25.56 -1.24
C LEU A 170 -8.98 -26.67 -1.94
N GLY A 171 -9.68 -27.74 -2.27
CA GLY A 171 -9.09 -28.88 -2.99
C GLY A 171 -10.08 -29.93 -3.51
N ARG A 172 -11.40 -29.74 -3.36
CA ARG A 172 -12.38 -30.68 -3.91
C ARG A 172 -13.45 -29.93 -4.69
N GLU A 173 -13.49 -30.29 -5.97
CA GLU A 173 -14.57 -30.01 -6.93
C GLU A 173 -14.60 -28.57 -7.48
N PHE A 174 -13.91 -28.38 -8.62
CA PHE A 174 -14.46 -28.20 -9.98
C PHE A 174 -13.39 -27.58 -10.87
#